data_AF-A0A9E3U461-F1
#
_entry.id   AF-A0A9E3U461-F1
#
_cell.length_a   1.000
_cell.length_b   1.000
_cell.length_c   1.000
_cell.angle_alpha   90.00
_cell.angle_beta   90.00
_cell.angle_gamma   90.00
#
_symmetry.space_group_name_H-M   'P 1'
#
loop_
_entity.id
_entity.type
_entity.pdbx_description
1 polymer ?
#
loop_
_entity_poly.entity_id
_entity_poly.type
_entity_poly.pdbx_seq_one_letter_code
_entity_poly.pdbx_strand_id
1 'polypeptide(L)'
;MPTTLDGPQILAAERQATDKLDRTYHGCPPDVLWRVEAVSYSQCVDPDADRYASSPPRLELFALPVHKWTPHGATLEEWTGARRRWVRLDDDGKQYASRTPADALEQFRRRRVAQINILQAQLARAERELALCNPMRAPQGPLA
;
A
#
# COMPACT_ATOMS: atom_id res chain seq x y z
N MET A 1 -10.27 -11.90 -1.68
CA MET A 1 -8.92 -11.71 -1.11
C MET A 1 -8.94 -12.25 0.31
N PRO A 2 -7.83 -12.76 0.88
CA PRO A 2 -7.81 -13.16 2.28
C PRO A 2 -8.13 -11.95 3.15
N THR A 3 -9.28 -11.98 3.83
CA THR A 3 -9.80 -10.92 4.67
C THR A 3 -9.47 -11.21 6.13
N THR A 4 -8.52 -10.47 6.72
CA THR A 4 -8.34 -10.45 8.17
C THR A 4 -9.14 -9.28 8.75
N LEU A 5 -10.11 -9.57 9.60
CA LEU A 5 -11.03 -8.58 10.16
C LEU A 5 -10.31 -7.50 11.00
N ASP A 6 -9.12 -7.79 11.57
CA ASP A 6 -8.48 -6.92 12.57
C ASP A 6 -6.99 -6.55 12.29
N GLY A 7 -6.56 -6.51 11.03
CA GLY A 7 -5.14 -6.29 10.69
C GLY A 7 -4.30 -7.57 10.87
N PRO A 8 -2.97 -7.52 10.64
CA PRO A 8 -2.24 -8.73 10.32
C PRO A 8 -1.82 -9.45 11.60
N GLN A 9 -2.62 -10.43 12.02
CA GLN A 9 -2.00 -11.69 12.42
C GLN A 9 -1.35 -12.25 11.15
N ILE A 10 -0.14 -11.79 10.82
CA ILE A 10 0.57 -12.09 9.55
C ILE A 10 0.50 -13.58 9.23
N LEU A 11 0.64 -14.42 10.26
CA LEU A 11 0.55 -15.88 10.15
C LEU A 11 -0.81 -16.38 9.68
N ALA A 12 -1.90 -15.79 10.14
CA ALA A 12 -3.26 -16.15 9.71
C ALA A 12 -3.51 -15.69 8.26
N ALA A 13 -3.06 -14.48 7.91
CA ALA A 13 -3.16 -13.95 6.55
C ALA A 13 -2.31 -14.76 5.55
N GLU A 14 -1.11 -15.15 5.95
CA GLU A 14 -0.22 -16.01 5.19
C GLU A 14 -0.86 -17.38 4.98
N ARG A 15 -1.35 -18.03 6.04
CA ARG A 15 -2.04 -19.32 5.93
C ARG A 15 -3.23 -19.25 4.97
N GLN A 16 -4.08 -18.23 5.09
CA GLN A 16 -5.23 -18.05 4.19
C GLN A 16 -4.80 -17.82 2.73
N ALA A 17 -3.72 -17.07 2.51
CA ALA A 17 -3.18 -16.84 1.18
C ALA A 17 -2.62 -18.14 0.57
N THR A 18 -1.88 -18.92 1.36
CA THR A 18 -1.34 -20.23 0.96
C THR A 18 -2.46 -21.22 0.65
N ASP A 19 -3.45 -21.36 1.54
CA ASP A 19 -4.62 -22.24 1.33
C ASP A 19 -5.35 -21.89 0.02
N LYS A 20 -5.44 -20.59 -0.30
CA LYS A 20 -6.04 -20.13 -1.56
C LYS A 20 -5.19 -20.50 -2.77
N LEU A 21 -3.87 -20.34 -2.70
CA LEU A 21 -2.96 -20.75 -3.77
C LEU A 21 -3.07 -22.25 -4.01
N ASP A 22 -3.07 -23.06 -2.96
CA ASP A 22 -3.20 -24.52 -3.07
C ASP A 22 -4.50 -24.92 -3.78
N ARG A 23 -5.62 -24.26 -3.46
CA ARG A 23 -6.89 -24.49 -4.16
C ARG A 23 -6.85 -24.04 -5.62
N THR A 24 -6.20 -22.92 -5.89
CA THR A 24 -6.15 -22.31 -7.24
C THR A 24 -5.26 -23.12 -8.18
N TYR A 25 -4.14 -23.63 -7.66
CA TYR A 25 -3.13 -24.38 -8.41
C TYR A 25 -3.17 -25.89 -8.12
N HIS A 26 -4.31 -26.39 -7.64
CA HIS A 26 -4.59 -27.82 -7.44
C HIS A 26 -3.48 -28.60 -6.69
N GLY A 27 -2.94 -28.01 -5.62
CA GLY A 27 -1.88 -28.61 -4.80
C GLY A 27 -0.45 -28.47 -5.35
N CYS A 28 -0.26 -27.72 -6.44
CA CYS A 28 1.06 -27.35 -6.98
C CYS A 28 1.22 -25.82 -6.96
N PRO A 29 1.28 -25.19 -5.78
CA PRO A 29 1.37 -23.73 -5.68
C PRO A 29 2.66 -23.21 -6.32
N PRO A 30 2.61 -22.09 -7.07
CA PRO A 30 3.81 -21.46 -7.60
C PRO A 30 4.61 -20.80 -6.48
N ASP A 31 5.89 -20.51 -6.74
CA ASP A 31 6.65 -19.58 -5.92
C ASP A 31 5.97 -18.21 -5.88
N VAL A 32 6.03 -17.53 -4.73
CA VAL A 32 5.39 -16.23 -4.55
C VAL A 32 6.31 -15.19 -3.92
N LEU A 33 6.03 -13.93 -4.23
CA LEU A 33 6.47 -12.79 -3.42
C LEU A 33 5.28 -12.22 -2.65
N TRP A 34 5.57 -11.68 -1.48
CA TRP A 34 4.58 -11.13 -0.56
C TRP A 34 4.50 -9.61 -0.66
N ARG A 35 3.28 -9.08 -0.59
CA ARG A 35 3.04 -7.64 -0.53
C ARG A 35 1.96 -7.33 0.48
N VAL A 36 2.21 -6.35 1.35
CA VAL A 36 1.20 -5.79 2.25
C VAL A 36 0.68 -4.47 1.68
N GLU A 37 -0.64 -4.29 1.68
CA GLU A 37 -1.29 -3.03 1.32
C GLU A 37 -2.40 -2.67 2.31
N ALA A 38 -2.74 -1.37 2.35
CA ALA A 38 -3.93 -0.89 3.04
C ALA A 38 -5.07 -0.78 2.03
N VAL A 39 -6.15 -1.50 2.26
CA VAL A 39 -7.31 -1.60 1.37
C VAL A 39 -8.55 -1.06 2.07
N SER A 40 -9.35 -0.29 1.33
CA SER A 40 -10.69 0.13 1.73
C SER A 40 -11.68 -0.42 0.71
N TYR A 41 -12.82 -0.90 1.20
CA TYR A 41 -13.89 -1.44 0.36
C TYR A 41 -15.05 -0.45 0.30
N SER A 42 -15.52 -0.16 -0.91
CA SER A 42 -16.74 0.61 -1.11
C SER A 42 -17.96 -0.23 -0.77
N GLN A 43 -18.91 0.33 -0.03
CA GLN A 43 -20.20 -0.28 0.28
C GLN A 43 -21.30 0.62 -0.27
N CYS A 44 -22.21 0.05 -1.07
CA CYS A 44 -23.44 0.71 -1.45
C CYS A 44 -24.38 0.67 -0.25
N VAL A 45 -24.68 1.83 0.32
CA VAL A 45 -25.58 1.96 1.48
C VAL A 45 -27.02 2.09 1.03
N ASP A 46 -27.24 2.79 -0.09
CA ASP A 46 -28.55 3.00 -0.69
C ASP A 46 -28.39 3.01 -2.23
N PRO A 47 -28.84 1.95 -2.93
CA PRO A 47 -28.71 1.85 -4.38
C PRO A 47 -29.64 2.79 -5.15
N ASP A 48 -30.69 3.31 -4.52
CA ASP A 48 -31.64 4.22 -5.17
C ASP A 48 -31.26 5.70 -4.97
N ALA A 49 -30.43 6.00 -3.96
CA ALA A 49 -29.94 7.34 -3.64
C ALA A 49 -28.45 7.57 -3.94
N ASP A 50 -27.78 6.62 -4.59
CA ASP A 50 -26.33 6.66 -4.92
C ASP A 50 -25.44 6.97 -3.71
N ARG A 51 -25.80 6.45 -2.52
CA ARG A 51 -24.98 6.66 -1.32
C ARG A 51 -23.94 5.57 -1.20
N TYR A 52 -22.69 5.97 -1.33
CA TYR A 52 -21.53 5.09 -1.16
C TYR A 52 -20.81 5.43 0.15
N ALA A 53 -20.52 4.42 0.95
CA ALA A 53 -19.61 4.50 2.08
C ALA A 53 -18.30 3.79 1.72
N SER A 54 -17.20 4.18 2.35
CA SER A 54 -15.93 3.42 2.30
C SER A 54 -15.63 2.85 3.67
N SER A 55 -15.23 1.58 3.72
CA SER A 55 -14.78 0.98 4.96
C SER A 55 -13.50 1.69 5.46
N PRO A 56 -13.27 1.73 6.78
CA PRO A 56 -11.95 2.05 7.31
C PRO A 56 -10.87 1.19 6.64
N PRO A 57 -9.66 1.72 6.39
CA PRO A 57 -8.60 0.98 5.75
C PRO A 57 -8.16 -0.19 6.64
N ARG A 58 -8.01 -1.37 6.02
CA ARG A 58 -7.50 -2.58 6.67
C ARG A 58 -6.23 -3.03 5.98
N LEU A 59 -5.31 -3.63 6.75
CA LEU A 59 -4.12 -4.23 6.18
C LEU A 59 -4.45 -5.60 5.59
N GLU A 60 -4.01 -5.83 4.36
CA GLU A 60 -4.13 -7.10 3.68
C GLU A 60 -2.78 -7.58 3.16
N LEU A 61 -2.58 -8.90 3.22
CA LEU A 61 -1.41 -9.58 2.69
C LEU A 61 -1.77 -10.25 1.36
N PHE A 62 -0.96 -9.98 0.34
CA PHE A 62 -1.10 -10.51 -1.00
C PHE A 62 0.07 -11.43 -1.30
N ALA A 63 -0.25 -12.65 -1.75
CA ALA A 63 0.71 -13.54 -2.39
C ALA A 63 0.68 -13.29 -3.91
N LEU A 64 1.83 -12.95 -4.47
CA LEU A 64 2.01 -12.59 -5.88
C LEU A 64 2.81 -13.69 -6.58
N PRO A 65 2.17 -14.50 -7.45
CA PRO A 65 2.86 -15.58 -8.15
C PRO A 65 4.04 -15.09 -8.98
N VAL A 66 5.14 -15.82 -8.90
CA VAL A 66 6.36 -15.56 -9.66
C VAL A 66 6.29 -16.33 -10.98
N HIS A 67 6.33 -15.58 -12.08
CA HIS A 67 6.43 -16.14 -13.42
C HIS A 67 7.85 -16.61 -13.74
N LYS A 68 8.87 -15.84 -13.32
CA LYS A 68 10.27 -16.13 -13.63
C LYS A 68 11.22 -15.53 -12.60
N TRP A 69 12.11 -16.35 -12.04
CA TRP A 69 13.24 -15.90 -11.23
C TRP A 69 14.45 -15.49 -12.08
N THR A 70 15.22 -14.55 -11.59
CA THR A 70 16.60 -14.27 -12.03
C THR A 70 17.50 -14.13 -10.80
N PRO A 71 18.83 -14.10 -10.96
CA PRO A 71 19.75 -13.86 -9.84
C PRO A 71 19.46 -12.56 -9.08
N HIS A 72 18.83 -11.59 -9.74
CA HIS A 72 18.58 -10.23 -9.23
C HIS A 72 17.09 -9.95 -8.94
N GLY A 73 16.23 -10.96 -8.92
CA GLY A 73 14.82 -10.71 -8.64
C GLY A 73 13.85 -11.66 -9.28
N ALA A 74 12.62 -11.18 -9.45
CA ALA A 74 11.51 -11.97 -9.99
C ALA A 74 10.61 -11.15 -10.91
N THR A 75 10.08 -11.80 -11.93
CA THR A 75 8.96 -11.31 -12.72
C THR A 75 7.67 -11.86 -12.12
N LEU A 76 6.74 -11.01 -11.73
CA LEU A 76 5.43 -11.40 -11.23
C LEU A 76 4.44 -11.67 -12.37
N GLU A 77 3.54 -12.61 -12.12
CA GLU A 77 2.32 -12.83 -12.89
C GLU A 77 1.26 -11.80 -12.46
N GLU A 78 1.03 -10.71 -13.22
CA GLU A 78 -0.06 -9.79 -12.87
C GLU A 78 -1.41 -10.39 -13.25
N TRP A 79 -2.38 -10.27 -12.35
CA TRP A 79 -3.75 -10.78 -12.50
C TRP A 79 -4.51 -10.21 -13.71
N THR A 80 -4.11 -9.05 -14.23
CA THR A 80 -4.80 -8.38 -15.35
C THR A 80 -4.22 -8.76 -16.72
N GLY A 81 -3.21 -9.63 -16.78
CA GLY A 81 -2.65 -10.19 -18.02
C GLY A 81 -1.92 -9.20 -18.94
N ALA A 82 -2.05 -7.89 -18.72
CA ALA A 82 -1.57 -6.86 -19.64
C ALA A 82 -0.10 -6.46 -19.42
N ARG A 83 0.45 -6.64 -18.21
CA ARG A 83 1.85 -6.27 -17.90
C ARG A 83 2.48 -7.25 -16.92
N ARG A 84 3.73 -7.65 -17.19
CA ARG A 84 4.55 -8.38 -16.22
C ARG A 84 5.32 -7.37 -15.39
N ARG A 85 5.36 -7.55 -14.07
CA ARG A 85 6.09 -6.66 -13.17
C ARG A 85 7.41 -7.28 -12.75
N TRP A 86 8.51 -6.61 -13.11
CA TRP A 86 9.82 -6.96 -12.57
C TRP A 86 9.98 -6.40 -11.14
N VAL A 87 10.43 -7.24 -10.22
CA VAL A 87 10.74 -6.90 -8.83
C VAL A 87 12.21 -7.21 -8.60
N ARG A 88 13.01 -6.18 -8.32
CA ARG A 88 14.42 -6.31 -7.94
C ARG A 88 14.54 -6.67 -6.46
N LEU A 89 15.41 -7.61 -6.12
CA LEU A 89 15.52 -8.16 -4.75
C LEU A 89 16.93 -8.07 -4.14
N ASP A 90 17.88 -7.46 -4.85
CA ASP A 90 19.31 -7.38 -4.49
C ASP A 90 19.61 -6.22 -3.55
N ASP A 91 18.77 -5.18 -3.57
CA ASP A 91 18.95 -3.98 -2.77
C ASP A 91 18.06 -4.03 -1.52
N ASP A 92 18.59 -3.58 -0.38
CA ASP A 92 17.85 -3.27 0.86
C ASP A 92 16.90 -2.05 0.71
N GLY A 93 16.80 -1.51 -0.51
CA GLY A 93 15.98 -0.38 -0.86
C GLY A 93 14.47 -0.66 -0.88
N LYS A 94 13.72 0.28 -1.46
CA LYS A 94 12.25 0.18 -1.58
C LYS A 94 11.89 -0.90 -2.59
N GLN A 95 11.50 -2.07 -2.08
CA GLN A 95 11.02 -3.18 -2.90
C GLN A 95 9.50 -3.09 -3.09
N TYR A 96 9.02 -3.54 -4.25
CA TYR A 96 7.59 -3.62 -4.55
C TYR A 96 6.91 -4.76 -3.77
N ALA A 97 7.58 -5.91 -3.70
CA ALA A 97 7.18 -7.11 -2.97
C ALA A 97 8.44 -7.78 -2.41
N SER A 98 8.28 -8.62 -1.40
CA SER A 98 9.38 -9.20 -0.63
C SER A 98 9.27 -10.72 -0.50
N ARG A 99 10.38 -11.38 -0.19
CA ARG A 99 10.42 -12.85 -0.08
C ARG A 99 9.64 -13.38 1.12
N THR A 100 9.47 -12.58 2.17
CA THR A 100 8.74 -12.96 3.38
C THR A 100 7.60 -11.97 3.67
N PRO A 101 6.52 -12.42 4.33
CA PRO A 101 5.47 -11.53 4.80
C PRO A 101 5.96 -10.46 5.79
N ALA A 102 6.94 -10.80 6.64
CA ALA A 102 7.53 -9.88 7.61
C ALA A 102 8.26 -8.72 6.91
N ASP A 103 9.09 -9.02 5.91
CA ASP A 103 9.76 -8.01 5.10
C ASP A 103 8.75 -7.15 4.34
N ALA A 104 7.67 -7.76 3.82
CA ALA A 104 6.62 -7.05 3.11
C ALA A 104 5.89 -6.04 4.01
N LEU A 105 5.66 -6.39 5.29
CA LEU A 105 5.09 -5.48 6.29
C LEU A 105 6.04 -4.33 6.61
N GLU A 106 7.33 -4.62 6.81
CA GLU A 106 8.33 -3.58 7.07
C GLU A 106 8.48 -2.61 5.90
N GLN A 107 8.50 -3.14 4.67
CA GLN A 107 8.47 -2.32 3.45
C GLN A 107 7.20 -1.45 3.38
N PHE A 108 6.03 -1.99 3.74
CA PHE A 108 4.80 -1.20 3.83
C PHE A 108 4.90 -0.07 4.85
N ARG A 109 5.41 -0.35 6.06
CA ARG A 109 5.64 0.66 7.11
C ARG A 109 6.54 1.77 6.61
N ARG A 110 7.69 1.43 6.00
CA ARG A 110 8.62 2.41 5.40
C ARG A 110 7.94 3.27 4.34
N ARG A 111 7.14 2.68 3.45
CA ARG A 111 6.36 3.43 2.45
C ARG A 111 5.39 4.42 3.09
N ARG A 112 4.68 4.01 4.16
CA ARG A 112 3.72 4.88 4.84
C ARG A 112 4.39 6.01 5.61
N VAL A 113 5.49 5.75 6.31
CA VAL A 113 6.29 6.80 6.95
C VAL A 113 6.79 7.82 5.92
N ALA A 114 7.35 7.36 4.80
CA ALA A 114 7.77 8.24 3.73
C ALA A 114 6.61 9.08 3.16
N GLN A 115 5.43 8.47 2.96
CA GLN A 115 4.24 9.18 2.50
C GLN A 115 3.78 10.24 3.51
N ILE A 116 3.79 9.94 4.81
CA ILE A 116 3.46 10.91 5.86
C ILE A 116 4.39 12.11 5.78
N ASN A 117 5.70 11.88 5.67
CA ASN A 117 6.68 12.97 5.58
C ASN A 117 6.45 13.85 4.34
N ILE A 118 6.12 13.24 3.19
CA ILE A 118 5.78 13.98 1.96
C ILE A 118 4.54 14.85 2.20
N LEU A 119 3.49 14.28 2.79
CA LEU A 119 2.24 15.00 3.05
C LEU A 119 2.44 16.15 4.06
N GLN A 120 3.25 15.94 5.10
CA GLN A 120 3.62 16.99 6.05
C GLN A 120 4.39 18.13 5.37
N ALA A 121 5.33 17.80 4.48
CA ALA A 121 6.07 18.81 3.72
C ALA A 121 5.14 19.59 2.77
N GLN A 122 4.19 18.92 2.14
CA GLN A 122 3.17 19.55 1.29
C GLN A 122 2.23 20.46 2.10
N LEU A 123 1.80 20.02 3.28
CA LEU A 123 0.98 20.82 4.19
C LEU A 123 1.73 22.09 4.61
N ALA A 124 2.97 21.95 5.09
CA ALA A 124 3.80 23.09 5.50
C ALA A 124 4.06 24.08 4.35
N ARG A 125 4.15 23.58 3.11
CA ARG A 125 4.22 24.44 1.93
C ARG A 125 2.93 25.21 1.72
N ALA A 126 1.78 24.53 1.74
CA ALA A 126 0.47 25.15 1.55
C ALA A 126 0.18 26.21 2.64
N GLU A 127 0.56 25.96 3.90
CA GLU A 127 0.45 26.93 5.00
C GLU A 127 1.28 28.20 4.74
N ARG A 128 2.53 28.04 4.24
CA ARG A 128 3.35 29.19 3.84
C ARG A 128 2.73 29.99 2.70
N GLU A 129 2.19 29.30 1.69
CA GLU A 129 1.50 29.95 0.57
C GLU A 129 0.25 30.70 1.05
N LEU A 130 -0.54 30.11 1.96
CA LEU A 130 -1.70 30.77 2.58
C LEU A 130 -1.30 32.01 3.39
N ALA A 131 -0.17 31.96 4.10
CA ALA A 131 0.32 33.12 4.85
C ALA A 131 0.64 34.32 3.95
N LEU A 132 1.03 34.10 2.67
CA LEU A 132 1.23 35.18 1.70
C LEU A 132 -0.07 35.91 1.34
N CYS A 133 -1.21 35.21 1.42
CA CYS A 133 -2.53 35.78 1.13
C CYS A 133 -3.08 36.64 2.27
N ASN A 134 -2.51 36.53 3.48
CA ASN A 134 -2.79 37.41 4.61
C ASN A 134 -1.62 38.39 4.77
N PRO A 135 -1.55 39.48 3.99
CA PRO A 135 -0.62 40.55 4.28
C PRO A 135 -1.02 41.13 5.64
N MET A 136 -0.30 40.75 6.70
CA MET A 136 -0.37 41.49 7.95
C MET A 136 -0.08 42.95 7.62
N ARG A 137 -1.11 43.78 7.84
CA ARG A 137 -1.05 45.23 7.99
C ARG A 137 0.32 45.59 8.56
N ALA A 138 1.14 46.32 7.79
CA ALA A 138 2.38 46.86 8.29
C ALA A 138 2.10 47.55 9.64
N PRO A 139 2.93 47.37 10.67
CA PRO A 139 2.78 48.13 11.89
C PRO A 139 2.81 49.61 11.48
N GLN A 140 1.71 50.33 11.74
CA GLN A 140 1.76 51.78 11.71
C GLN A 140 2.73 52.18 12.82
N GLY A 141 3.99 52.42 12.44
CA GLY A 141 4.94 53.08 13.30
C GLY A 141 4.31 54.38 13.81
N PRO A 142 4.58 54.78 15.06
CA PRO A 142 3.95 55.96 15.62
C PRO A 142 4.27 57.17 14.73
N LEU A 143 3.22 57.90 14.35
CA LEU A 143 3.35 59.25 13.82
C LEU A 143 4.02 60.09 14.92
N ALA A 144 5.29 60.43 14.70
CA ALA A 144 6.05 61.42 15.44
C ALA A 144 6.79 62.29 14.43
#